data_AF-A0A3M1H8P7-F1
#
_entry.id   AF-A0A3M1H8P7-F1
#
_cell.length_a   1.000
_cell.length_b   1.000
_cell.length_c   1.000
_cell.angle_alpha   90.00
_cell.angle_beta   90.00
_cell.angle_gamma   90.00
#
_symmetry.space_group_name_H-M   'P 1'
#
loop_
_entity.id
_entity.type
_entity.pdbx_description
1 polymer ?
#
loop_
_entity_poly.entity_id
_entity_poly.type
_entity_poly.pdbx_seq_one_letter_code
_entity_poly.pdbx_strand_id
1 'polypeptide(L)'
;MKLDGKFHKYWNTFIGALAGCLEVMKSPIDGESLLDGTGFCFRLNIHPNLKAEGLGFPWGDELGYGINRLGYACRSMKSLPSLPLHKQYCEQANHLILKGIEEGRSSIVWGVQGNFFGLVTGFDLEKKVYYVSGIRDDQDGERELPFSALESKDRPLAVYQPSKKLADYLSRESALSVFAYAVEHGMGKGALLRGYAIGLDGYDLWSKALVSDDIDPFGAAYTAKEFEEARKAIPPYLGKIKDFFPDTSFEEIIEHYTKVASCLAQVAKAFPSPFDNPELPKLSKRKELAGILLEAKIAEEKGLKGLQKLVSS
;
A
#
# COMPACT_ATOMS: atom_id res chain seq x y z
N MET A 1 15.74 -6.51 -23.22
CA MET A 1 15.70 -7.65 -22.27
C MET A 1 14.39 -7.62 -21.51
N LYS A 2 13.80 -8.76 -21.16
CA LYS A 2 12.52 -8.82 -20.42
C LYS A 2 12.49 -10.03 -19.49
N LEU A 3 12.08 -9.81 -18.26
CA LEU A 3 11.86 -10.81 -17.22
C LEU A 3 10.41 -11.29 -17.26
N ASP A 4 10.19 -12.52 -16.82
CA ASP A 4 8.86 -13.09 -16.66
C ASP A 4 8.28 -12.68 -15.29
N GLY A 5 7.52 -11.59 -15.30
CA GLY A 5 6.86 -11.04 -14.13
C GLY A 5 5.72 -10.13 -14.55
N LYS A 6 4.70 -10.03 -13.70
CA LYS A 6 3.53 -9.19 -13.94
C LYS A 6 3.06 -8.54 -12.65
N PHE A 7 2.37 -7.42 -12.80
CA PHE A 7 1.62 -6.81 -11.72
C PHE A 7 0.51 -7.75 -11.25
N HIS A 8 0.35 -7.86 -9.93
CA HIS A 8 -0.77 -8.57 -9.33
C HIS A 8 -1.84 -7.55 -8.93
N LYS A 9 -3.12 -7.88 -9.14
CA LYS A 9 -4.21 -6.93 -8.89
C LYS A 9 -4.40 -6.70 -7.40
N TYR A 10 -3.93 -5.53 -6.95
CA TYR A 10 -4.18 -4.96 -5.63
C TYR A 10 -4.63 -3.52 -5.80
N TRP A 11 -5.53 -3.08 -4.91
CA TRP A 11 -5.87 -1.66 -4.83
C TRP A 11 -4.69 -0.85 -4.32
N ASN A 12 -3.92 -1.40 -3.37
CA ASN A 12 -2.60 -0.87 -3.04
C ASN A 12 -1.60 -1.23 -4.15
N THR A 13 -1.42 -0.32 -5.11
CA THR A 13 -0.60 -0.59 -6.31
C THR A 13 0.87 -0.86 -6.03
N PHE A 14 1.40 -0.38 -4.90
CA PHE A 14 2.76 -0.75 -4.48
C PHE A 14 2.85 -2.24 -4.16
N ILE A 15 1.87 -2.79 -3.44
CA ILE A 15 1.81 -4.23 -3.13
C ILE A 15 1.67 -5.06 -4.40
N GLY A 16 0.85 -4.63 -5.35
CA GLY A 16 0.70 -5.33 -6.64
C GLY A 16 1.98 -5.39 -7.46
N ALA A 17 2.77 -4.31 -7.46
CA ALA A 17 4.08 -4.28 -8.08
C ALA A 17 5.11 -5.12 -7.29
N LEU A 18 5.08 -5.06 -5.95
CA LEU A 18 5.95 -5.84 -5.08
C LEU A 18 5.74 -7.34 -5.25
N ALA A 19 4.49 -7.79 -5.39
CA ALA A 19 4.17 -9.18 -5.70
C ALA A 19 4.88 -9.67 -6.97
N GLY A 20 4.82 -8.87 -8.03
CA GLY A 20 5.53 -9.17 -9.28
C GLY A 20 7.05 -9.15 -9.14
N CYS A 21 7.60 -8.29 -8.28
CA CYS A 21 9.04 -8.34 -7.94
C CYS A 21 9.44 -9.64 -7.26
N LEU A 22 8.65 -10.06 -6.28
CA LEU A 22 8.92 -11.28 -5.52
C LEU A 22 8.72 -12.54 -6.36
N GLU A 23 7.77 -12.55 -7.30
CA GLU A 23 7.57 -13.61 -8.28
C GLU A 23 8.80 -13.79 -9.18
N VAL A 24 9.33 -12.69 -9.75
CA VAL A 24 10.57 -12.70 -10.55
C VAL A 24 11.74 -13.28 -9.76
N MET A 25 11.81 -12.96 -8.47
CA MET A 25 12.83 -13.45 -7.55
C MET A 25 12.58 -14.88 -7.05
N LYS A 26 11.47 -15.52 -7.45
CA LYS A 26 11.03 -16.85 -7.00
C LYS A 26 10.90 -16.93 -5.47
N SER A 27 10.43 -15.84 -4.87
CA SER A 27 10.12 -15.77 -3.45
C SER A 27 9.01 -16.76 -3.09
N PRO A 28 9.09 -17.44 -1.94
CA PRO A 28 8.01 -18.30 -1.46
C PRO A 28 6.83 -17.54 -0.84
N ILE A 29 6.92 -16.21 -0.72
CA ILE A 29 5.85 -15.39 -0.14
C ILE A 29 4.69 -15.31 -1.13
N ASP A 30 3.53 -15.81 -0.72
CA ASP A 30 2.30 -15.69 -1.51
C ASP A 30 1.78 -14.23 -1.54
N GLY A 31 0.98 -13.89 -2.55
CA GLY A 31 0.47 -12.54 -2.73
C GLY A 31 -0.39 -12.06 -1.55
N GLU A 32 -1.21 -12.95 -0.97
CA GLU A 32 -2.09 -12.61 0.15
C GLU A 32 -1.29 -12.16 1.38
N SER A 33 -0.09 -12.71 1.55
CA SER A 33 0.83 -12.44 2.66
C SER A 33 1.68 -11.17 2.50
N LEU A 34 1.39 -10.33 1.50
CA LEU A 34 2.16 -9.09 1.27
C LEU A 34 1.59 -7.92 2.04
N LEU A 35 0.26 -7.75 2.07
CA LEU A 35 -0.36 -6.64 2.81
C LEU A 35 -0.10 -6.74 4.31
N ASP A 36 -0.12 -7.95 4.84
CA ASP A 36 0.08 -8.23 6.26
C ASP A 36 1.56 -8.23 6.66
N GLY A 37 2.45 -8.88 5.91
CA GLY A 37 3.88 -8.87 6.19
C GLY A 37 4.55 -7.51 5.98
N THR A 38 4.03 -6.69 5.07
CA THR A 38 4.40 -5.26 4.96
C THR A 38 3.64 -4.38 5.95
N GLY A 39 2.77 -4.93 6.81
CA GLY A 39 1.94 -4.20 7.77
C GLY A 39 1.02 -3.13 7.17
N PHE A 40 0.95 -2.99 5.85
CA PHE A 40 0.10 -2.00 5.18
C PHE A 40 -1.39 -2.32 5.36
N CYS A 41 -1.74 -3.55 5.71
CA CYS A 41 -3.08 -3.91 6.17
C CYS A 41 -3.56 -3.05 7.36
N PHE A 42 -2.66 -2.60 8.25
CA PHE A 42 -2.95 -1.76 9.41
C PHE A 42 -2.88 -0.26 9.11
N ARG A 43 -2.40 0.12 7.91
CA ARG A 43 -2.20 1.54 7.58
C ARG A 43 -3.54 2.19 7.25
N LEU A 44 -3.85 3.33 7.87
CA LEU A 44 -4.92 4.23 7.46
C LEU A 44 -4.37 5.63 7.24
N ASN A 45 -4.57 6.21 6.07
CA ASN A 45 -4.31 7.63 5.82
C ASN A 45 -5.49 8.16 5.04
N ILE A 46 -6.03 9.30 5.48
CA ILE A 46 -7.25 9.86 4.92
C ILE A 46 -7.02 11.31 4.58
N HIS A 47 -7.39 11.68 3.36
CA HIS A 47 -7.46 13.07 2.91
C HIS A 47 -8.84 13.67 3.23
N PRO A 48 -8.93 14.95 3.60
CA PRO A 48 -10.17 15.59 4.04
C PRO A 48 -11.32 15.54 3.03
N ASN A 49 -11.00 15.42 1.74
CA ASN A 49 -11.98 15.37 0.64
C ASN A 49 -11.98 14.02 -0.10
N LEU A 50 -11.31 12.99 0.44
CA LEU A 50 -11.17 11.67 -0.19
C LEU A 50 -10.73 11.72 -1.65
N LYS A 51 -9.76 12.57 -1.99
CA LYS A 51 -9.19 12.60 -3.35
C LYS A 51 -8.36 11.35 -3.61
N ALA A 52 -8.16 10.99 -4.88
CA ALA A 52 -7.29 9.88 -5.28
C ALA A 52 -5.87 9.99 -4.70
N GLU A 53 -5.31 11.22 -4.67
CA GLU A 53 -4.02 11.51 -4.04
C GLU A 53 -4.06 11.34 -2.52
N GLY A 54 -5.25 11.14 -1.96
CA GLY A 54 -5.54 10.99 -0.54
C GLY A 54 -5.09 9.70 0.12
N LEU A 55 -4.60 8.75 -0.67
CA LEU A 55 -3.83 7.60 -0.19
C LEU A 55 -2.33 7.89 -0.15
N GLY A 56 -1.94 9.11 -0.55
CA GLY A 56 -0.61 9.64 -0.38
C GLY A 56 -0.20 9.59 1.10
N PHE A 57 1.01 9.10 1.32
CA PHE A 57 1.73 9.26 2.57
C PHE A 57 3.18 9.58 2.22
N PRO A 58 4.02 9.93 3.20
CA PRO A 58 5.45 10.15 2.97
C PRO A 58 6.14 8.83 2.60
N TRP A 59 5.96 8.38 1.35
CA TRP A 59 6.40 7.08 0.84
C TRP A 59 7.88 6.83 1.04
N GLY A 60 8.65 7.93 1.05
CA GLY A 60 10.08 8.05 1.29
C GLY A 60 10.73 6.75 1.75
N ASP A 61 10.85 6.56 3.04
CA ASP A 61 11.47 5.35 3.60
C ASP A 61 10.45 4.25 3.92
N GLU A 62 9.18 4.63 4.08
CA GLU A 62 8.11 3.73 4.53
C GLU A 62 7.90 2.53 3.60
N LEU A 63 7.92 2.73 2.29
CA LEU A 63 7.78 1.63 1.33
C LEU A 63 8.97 0.66 1.40
N GLY A 64 10.18 1.18 1.61
CA GLY A 64 11.38 0.37 1.83
C GLY A 64 11.32 -0.39 3.16
N TYR A 65 10.82 0.22 4.23
CA TYR A 65 10.62 -0.43 5.51
C TYR A 65 9.56 -1.55 5.44
N GLY A 66 8.50 -1.37 4.64
CA GLY A 66 7.55 -2.44 4.34
C GLY A 66 8.22 -3.66 3.70
N ILE A 67 9.09 -3.45 2.70
CA ILE A 67 9.87 -4.54 2.08
C ILE A 67 10.82 -5.21 3.09
N ASN A 68 11.46 -4.42 3.97
CA ASN A 68 12.32 -4.96 5.02
C ASN A 68 11.55 -5.84 6.01
N ARG A 69 10.30 -5.51 6.35
CA ARG A 69 9.45 -6.33 7.23
C ARG A 69 9.04 -7.66 6.60
N LEU A 70 9.00 -7.75 5.27
CA LEU A 70 8.92 -9.03 4.54
C LEU A 70 10.23 -9.85 4.55
N GLY A 71 11.29 -9.34 5.19
CA GLY A 71 12.58 -10.01 5.26
C GLY A 71 13.44 -9.81 4.01
N TYR A 72 13.22 -8.77 3.21
CA TYR A 72 14.05 -8.45 2.05
C TYR A 72 14.75 -7.10 2.20
N ALA A 73 16.02 -7.02 1.80
CA ALA A 73 16.69 -5.73 1.66
C ALA A 73 16.08 -4.94 0.48
N CYS A 74 15.83 -3.65 0.67
CA CYS A 74 15.36 -2.76 -0.38
C CYS A 74 16.46 -1.78 -0.84
N ARG A 75 16.72 -1.72 -2.15
CA ARG A 75 17.41 -0.58 -2.77
C ARG A 75 16.35 0.43 -3.23
N SER A 76 16.58 1.72 -3.03
CA SER A 76 15.64 2.74 -3.50
C SER A 76 16.35 3.98 -4.03
N MET A 77 15.70 4.66 -4.97
CA MET A 77 16.09 5.97 -5.49
C MET A 77 14.88 6.89 -5.46
N LYS A 78 15.04 8.06 -4.82
CA LYS A 78 13.95 8.97 -4.53
C LYS A 78 14.43 10.41 -4.66
N SER A 79 13.61 11.28 -5.24
CA SER A 79 13.90 12.71 -5.31
C SER A 79 12.63 13.48 -5.65
N LEU A 80 12.48 14.68 -5.08
CA LEU A 80 11.52 15.66 -5.57
C LEU A 80 12.10 16.41 -6.79
N PRO A 81 11.29 16.80 -7.78
CA PRO A 81 11.77 17.54 -8.96
C PRO A 81 12.40 18.89 -8.64
N SER A 82 11.99 19.49 -7.51
CA SER A 82 12.51 20.77 -7.03
C SER A 82 13.92 20.72 -6.44
N LEU A 83 14.48 19.53 -6.22
CA LEU A 83 15.79 19.38 -5.59
C LEU A 83 16.93 19.56 -6.62
N PRO A 84 18.04 20.22 -6.26
CA PRO A 84 19.14 20.53 -7.20
C PRO A 84 19.77 19.31 -7.87
N LEU A 85 19.75 18.15 -7.21
CA LEU A 85 20.35 16.91 -7.71
C LEU A 85 19.36 15.94 -8.35
N HIS A 86 18.11 16.37 -8.60
CA HIS A 86 17.04 15.50 -9.08
C HIS A 86 17.44 14.72 -10.34
N LYS A 87 18.04 15.38 -11.32
CA LYS A 87 18.48 14.75 -12.56
C LYS A 87 19.50 13.63 -12.32
N GLN A 88 20.47 13.86 -11.44
CA GLN A 88 21.46 12.83 -11.08
C GLN A 88 20.79 11.63 -10.39
N TYR A 89 19.77 11.86 -9.57
CA TYR A 89 18.99 10.76 -8.99
C TYR A 89 18.20 9.97 -10.04
N CYS A 90 17.63 10.63 -11.05
CA CYS A 90 16.96 9.96 -12.17
C CYS A 90 17.94 9.11 -12.99
N GLU A 91 19.13 9.62 -13.28
CA GLU A 91 20.20 8.87 -13.95
C GLU A 91 20.64 7.64 -13.14
N GLN A 92 20.79 7.77 -11.82
CA GLN A 92 21.10 6.66 -10.93
C GLN A 92 19.94 5.65 -10.83
N ALA A 93 18.69 6.11 -10.85
CA ALA A 93 17.52 5.25 -10.89
C ALA A 93 17.46 4.44 -12.19
N ASN A 94 17.77 5.06 -13.34
CA ASN A 94 17.89 4.36 -14.61
C ASN A 94 18.93 3.24 -14.50
N HIS A 95 20.13 3.54 -13.97
CA HIS A 95 21.18 2.54 -13.78
C HIS A 95 20.75 1.41 -12.82
N LEU A 96 20.08 1.74 -11.71
CA LEU A 96 19.55 0.75 -10.75
C LEU A 96 18.56 -0.22 -11.41
N ILE A 97 17.64 0.30 -12.24
CA ILE A 97 16.63 -0.51 -12.93
C ILE A 97 17.29 -1.41 -13.97
N LEU A 98 18.12 -0.85 -14.86
CA LEU A 98 18.77 -1.60 -15.93
C LEU A 98 19.64 -2.74 -15.39
N LYS A 99 20.52 -2.41 -14.44
CA LYS A 99 21.38 -3.40 -13.78
C LYS A 99 20.56 -4.43 -13.01
N GLY A 100 19.47 -4.02 -12.36
CA GLY A 100 18.55 -4.95 -11.71
C GLY A 100 18.02 -5.98 -12.70
N ILE A 101 17.53 -5.53 -13.85
CA ILE A 101 16.96 -6.40 -14.88
C ILE A 101 18.00 -7.37 -15.44
N GLU A 102 19.22 -6.89 -15.70
CA GLU A 102 20.36 -7.73 -16.11
C GLU A 102 20.69 -8.81 -15.08
N GLU A 103 20.54 -8.50 -13.79
CA GLU A 103 20.73 -9.42 -12.66
C GLU A 103 19.47 -10.25 -12.33
N GLY A 104 18.43 -10.21 -13.17
CA GLY A 104 17.20 -10.97 -12.95
C GLY A 104 16.28 -10.41 -11.87
N ARG A 105 16.31 -9.10 -11.61
CA ARG A 105 15.50 -8.40 -10.60
C ARG A 105 14.69 -7.28 -11.25
N SER A 106 13.39 -7.29 -11.06
CA SER A 106 12.49 -6.20 -11.50
C SER A 106 12.48 -5.05 -10.48
N SER A 107 11.88 -3.92 -10.87
CA SER A 107 11.78 -2.74 -10.00
C SER A 107 10.36 -2.21 -9.94
N ILE A 108 10.00 -1.62 -8.80
CA ILE A 108 8.73 -0.90 -8.59
C ILE A 108 8.98 0.58 -8.88
N VAL A 109 8.13 1.20 -9.70
CA VAL A 109 8.26 2.60 -10.11
C VAL A 109 6.94 3.34 -9.93
N TRP A 110 7.00 4.55 -9.38
CA TRP A 110 5.85 5.46 -9.35
C TRP A 110 5.61 6.11 -10.71
N GLY A 111 4.34 6.28 -11.08
CA GLY A 111 3.96 6.99 -12.30
C GLY A 111 3.69 6.06 -13.49
N VAL A 112 3.43 4.79 -13.24
CA VAL A 112 3.06 3.80 -14.26
C VAL A 112 1.55 3.86 -14.47
N GLN A 113 1.10 4.02 -15.73
CA GLN A 113 -0.32 4.06 -16.10
C GLN A 113 -1.13 5.14 -15.34
N GLY A 114 -0.51 6.29 -15.07
CA GLY A 114 -1.08 7.40 -14.31
C GLY A 114 -0.34 7.62 -12.99
N ASN A 115 -1.08 7.89 -11.93
CA ASN A 115 -0.56 8.08 -10.56
C ASN A 115 -0.64 6.76 -9.78
N PHE A 116 0.03 5.73 -10.28
CA PHE A 116 0.10 4.42 -9.64
C PHE A 116 1.53 3.90 -9.59
N PHE A 117 1.79 3.00 -8.64
CA PHE A 117 2.99 2.17 -8.69
C PHE A 117 2.79 1.05 -9.71
N GLY A 118 3.85 0.75 -10.46
CA GLY A 118 3.87 -0.37 -11.39
C GLY A 118 5.20 -1.10 -11.37
N LEU A 119 5.20 -2.24 -12.03
CA LEU A 119 6.34 -3.14 -12.15
C LEU A 119 7.08 -2.86 -13.46
N VAL A 120 8.39 -2.68 -13.38
CA VAL A 120 9.30 -2.65 -14.53
C VAL A 120 9.98 -4.02 -14.64
N THR A 121 9.75 -4.72 -15.75
CA THR A 121 10.28 -6.08 -15.99
C THR A 121 11.30 -6.15 -17.11
N GLY A 122 11.51 -5.07 -17.86
CA GLY A 122 12.43 -5.09 -18.97
C GLY A 122 12.71 -3.71 -19.53
N PHE A 123 13.53 -3.67 -20.56
CA PHE A 123 13.87 -2.47 -21.28
C PHE A 123 14.31 -2.76 -22.71
N ASP A 124 14.23 -1.70 -23.53
CA ASP A 124 14.77 -1.59 -24.88
C ASP A 124 15.65 -0.33 -24.93
N LEU A 125 16.96 -0.51 -25.14
CA LEU A 125 17.93 0.59 -25.16
C LEU A 125 17.85 1.43 -26.43
N GLU A 126 17.49 0.81 -27.55
CA GLU A 126 17.38 1.53 -28.83
C GLU A 126 16.18 2.47 -28.79
N LYS A 127 15.06 1.98 -28.28
CA LYS A 127 13.84 2.78 -28.08
C LYS A 127 13.88 3.68 -26.84
N LYS A 128 14.80 3.42 -25.90
CA LYS A 128 14.90 4.08 -24.59
C LYS A 128 13.59 3.98 -23.78
N VAL A 129 13.02 2.78 -23.73
CA VAL A 129 11.78 2.49 -22.98
C VAL A 129 11.97 1.33 -22.01
N TYR A 130 11.22 1.40 -20.91
CA TYR A 130 10.97 0.32 -19.97
C TYR A 130 9.75 -0.48 -20.41
N TYR A 131 9.77 -1.80 -20.24
CA TYR A 131 8.55 -2.61 -20.28
C TYR A 131 7.91 -2.62 -18.89
N VAL A 132 6.64 -2.23 -18.83
CA VAL A 132 5.90 -2.04 -17.58
C VAL A 132 4.62 -2.84 -17.52
N SER A 133 4.19 -3.11 -16.29
CA SER A 133 2.93 -3.78 -15.94
C SER A 133 2.32 -3.07 -14.73
N GLY A 134 1.02 -2.83 -14.74
CA GLY A 134 0.32 -2.04 -13.71
C GLY A 134 -1.15 -2.40 -13.56
N ILE A 135 -1.87 -1.62 -12.75
CA ILE A 135 -3.26 -1.90 -12.36
C ILE A 135 -4.25 -1.89 -13.54
N ARG A 136 -3.90 -1.23 -14.66
CA ARG A 136 -4.75 -1.10 -15.85
C ARG A 136 -4.37 -2.02 -17.00
N ASP A 137 -3.58 -3.06 -16.70
CA ASP A 137 -3.13 -4.03 -17.69
C ASP A 137 -4.28 -4.66 -18.50
N ASP A 138 -5.44 -4.86 -17.90
CA ASP A 138 -6.61 -5.46 -18.55
C ASP A 138 -7.53 -4.42 -19.22
N GLN A 139 -7.16 -3.13 -19.21
CA GLN A 139 -7.96 -2.00 -19.66
C GLN A 139 -7.12 -1.04 -20.53
N ASP A 140 -6.36 -1.59 -21.47
CA ASP A 140 -5.47 -0.89 -22.42
C ASP A 140 -4.39 -0.02 -21.75
N GLY A 141 -3.98 -0.36 -20.52
CA GLY A 141 -2.90 0.34 -19.83
C GLY A 141 -1.60 0.30 -20.62
N GLU A 142 -0.89 1.44 -20.64
CA GLU A 142 0.42 1.56 -21.28
C GLU A 142 1.38 0.46 -20.80
N ARG A 143 2.06 -0.18 -21.76
CA ARG A 143 3.00 -1.29 -21.53
C ARG A 143 4.46 -0.90 -21.69
N GLU A 144 4.69 0.34 -22.12
CA GLU A 144 6.01 0.94 -22.28
C GLU A 144 6.06 2.27 -21.54
N LEU A 145 7.19 2.58 -20.90
CA LEU A 145 7.43 3.83 -20.22
C LEU A 145 8.79 4.39 -20.68
N PRO A 146 8.88 5.60 -21.26
CA PRO A 146 10.17 6.13 -21.71
C PRO A 146 11.11 6.37 -20.53
N PHE A 147 12.43 6.24 -20.72
CA PHE A 147 13.40 6.48 -19.64
C PHE A 147 13.30 7.90 -19.05
N SER A 148 12.99 8.88 -19.90
CA SER A 148 12.76 10.28 -19.49
C SER A 148 11.55 10.46 -18.58
N ALA A 149 10.67 9.47 -18.46
CA ALA A 149 9.53 9.50 -17.56
C ALA A 149 9.93 9.67 -16.09
N LEU A 150 11.14 9.21 -15.71
CA LEU A 150 11.69 9.38 -14.37
C LEU A 150 12.11 10.83 -14.07
N GLU A 151 12.36 11.65 -15.10
CA GLU A 151 12.76 13.07 -15.00
C GLU A 151 11.55 14.02 -15.04
N SER A 152 10.34 13.51 -14.81
CA SER A 152 9.14 14.33 -14.84
C SER A 152 9.20 15.47 -13.82
N LYS A 153 8.79 16.67 -14.24
CA LYS A 153 8.75 17.86 -13.38
C LYS A 153 7.55 17.88 -12.44
N ASP A 154 6.54 17.06 -12.71
CA ASP A 154 5.24 17.11 -12.07
C ASP A 154 5.04 16.01 -11.02
N ARG A 155 5.97 15.05 -10.90
CA ARG A 155 5.88 13.93 -9.97
C ARG A 155 7.22 13.60 -9.33
N PRO A 156 7.24 13.10 -8.07
CA PRO A 156 8.46 12.63 -7.45
C PRO A 156 9.03 11.41 -8.19
N LEU A 157 10.36 11.32 -8.20
CA LEU A 157 11.05 10.06 -8.46
C LEU A 157 10.85 9.14 -7.25
N ALA A 158 10.35 7.94 -7.51
CA ALA A 158 10.24 6.88 -6.52
C ALA A 158 10.45 5.52 -7.20
N VAL A 159 11.60 4.91 -6.93
CA VAL A 159 11.99 3.58 -7.43
C VAL A 159 12.39 2.72 -6.25
N TYR A 160 11.84 1.50 -6.18
CA TYR A 160 12.14 0.51 -5.15
C TYR A 160 12.49 -0.82 -5.82
N GLN A 161 13.51 -1.49 -5.32
CA GLN A 161 13.98 -2.76 -5.85
C GLN A 161 14.30 -3.69 -4.68
N PRO A 162 13.40 -4.66 -4.38
CA PRO A 162 13.72 -5.76 -3.49
C PRO A 162 14.98 -6.48 -3.97
N SER A 163 15.78 -6.97 -3.02
CA SER A 163 17.09 -7.54 -3.33
C SER A 163 17.36 -8.78 -2.49
N LYS A 164 18.37 -8.77 -1.62
CA LYS A 164 18.78 -9.94 -0.85
C LYS A 164 17.70 -10.31 0.18
N LYS A 165 17.32 -11.59 0.28
CA LYS A 165 16.57 -12.12 1.42
C LYS A 165 17.44 -12.06 2.67
N LEU A 166 16.91 -11.43 3.72
CA LEU A 166 17.56 -11.21 5.02
C LEU A 166 16.98 -12.12 6.11
N ALA A 167 15.67 -12.36 6.08
CA ALA A 167 14.95 -13.12 7.09
C ALA A 167 13.68 -13.78 6.50
N ASP A 168 13.06 -14.66 7.28
CA ASP A 168 11.72 -15.17 6.97
C ASP A 168 10.64 -14.22 7.50
N TYR A 169 9.59 -14.01 6.70
CA TYR A 169 8.51 -13.06 7.04
C TYR A 169 7.50 -13.62 8.06
N LEU A 170 7.41 -14.95 8.20
CA LEU A 170 6.59 -15.63 9.21
C LEU A 170 7.47 -16.08 10.37
N SER A 171 7.89 -15.11 11.17
CA SER A 171 8.55 -15.34 12.45
C SER A 171 7.93 -14.48 13.54
N ARG A 172 8.23 -14.79 14.80
CA ARG A 172 7.82 -13.98 15.95
C ARG A 172 8.32 -12.54 15.84
N GLU A 173 9.58 -12.35 15.44
CA GLU A 173 10.23 -11.05 15.30
C GLU A 173 9.59 -10.21 14.19
N SER A 174 9.30 -10.83 13.05
CA SER A 174 8.57 -10.18 11.96
C SER A 174 7.17 -9.75 12.40
N ALA A 175 6.43 -10.64 13.08
CA ALA A 175 5.12 -10.33 13.63
C ALA A 175 5.16 -9.17 14.63
N LEU A 176 6.11 -9.17 15.57
CA LEU A 176 6.30 -8.08 16.52
C LEU A 176 6.63 -6.76 15.81
N SER A 177 7.43 -6.78 14.75
CA SER A 177 7.73 -5.58 13.96
C SER A 177 6.49 -5.03 13.26
N VAL A 178 5.65 -5.90 12.68
CA VAL A 178 4.36 -5.52 12.08
C VAL A 178 3.41 -4.94 13.14
N PHE A 179 3.33 -5.56 14.31
CA PHE A 179 2.48 -5.08 15.40
C PHE A 179 2.94 -3.75 15.99
N ALA A 180 4.25 -3.56 16.16
CA ALA A 180 4.80 -2.30 16.61
C ALA A 180 4.41 -1.17 15.64
N TYR A 181 4.58 -1.42 14.34
CA TYR A 181 4.14 -0.49 13.30
C TYR A 181 2.62 -0.24 13.34
N ALA A 182 1.81 -1.28 13.49
CA ALA A 182 0.35 -1.18 13.57
C ALA A 182 -0.08 -0.29 14.76
N VAL A 183 0.51 -0.50 15.93
CA VAL A 183 0.23 0.28 17.14
C VAL A 183 0.68 1.73 16.99
N GLU A 184 1.88 1.98 16.48
CA GLU A 184 2.36 3.34 16.26
C GLU A 184 1.48 4.10 15.28
N HIS A 185 1.25 3.53 14.09
CA HIS A 185 0.44 4.14 13.04
C HIS A 185 -1.01 4.32 13.50
N GLY A 186 -1.59 3.30 14.13
CA GLY A 186 -2.94 3.34 14.68
C GLY A 186 -3.16 4.45 15.71
N MET A 187 -2.14 4.74 16.52
CA MET A 187 -2.15 5.81 17.53
C MET A 187 -1.75 7.18 16.97
N GLY A 188 -1.70 7.33 15.64
CA GLY A 188 -1.42 8.61 15.00
C GLY A 188 0.06 8.98 14.93
N LYS A 189 0.97 8.04 15.20
CA LYS A 189 2.42 8.29 15.11
C LYS A 189 2.93 7.96 13.72
N GLY A 190 3.84 8.80 13.22
CA GLY A 190 4.50 8.62 11.93
C GLY A 190 4.49 9.88 11.10
N ALA A 191 5.08 9.78 9.90
CA ALA A 191 5.13 10.90 8.98
C ALA A 191 3.72 11.17 8.39
N LEU A 192 3.29 12.43 8.46
CA LEU A 192 1.95 12.87 8.08
C LEU A 192 2.04 13.94 6.97
N LEU A 193 1.24 13.77 5.91
CA LEU A 193 1.04 14.84 4.93
C LEU A 193 0.13 15.92 5.48
N ARG A 194 0.40 17.18 5.15
CA ARG A 194 -0.37 18.31 5.66
C ARG A 194 -1.87 18.14 5.34
N GLY A 195 -2.69 18.22 6.38
CA GLY A 195 -4.16 18.12 6.27
C GLY A 195 -4.71 16.70 6.28
N TYR A 196 -3.86 15.67 6.23
CA TYR A 196 -4.30 14.28 6.34
C TYR A 196 -4.52 13.91 7.81
N ALA A 197 -5.27 12.84 8.03
CA ALA A 197 -5.30 12.13 9.31
C ALA A 197 -4.86 10.68 9.11
N ILE A 198 -4.22 10.10 10.12
CA ILE A 198 -3.73 8.73 10.11
C ILE A 198 -4.22 7.96 11.34
N GLY A 199 -4.19 6.63 11.25
CA GLY A 199 -4.61 5.77 12.35
C GLY A 199 -6.08 6.00 12.73
N LEU A 200 -6.39 5.94 14.02
CA LEU A 200 -7.75 6.07 14.54
C LEU A 200 -8.41 7.43 14.18
N ASP A 201 -7.65 8.51 14.11
CA ASP A 201 -8.14 9.83 13.71
C ASP A 201 -8.55 9.87 12.23
N GLY A 202 -7.97 8.99 11.41
CA GLY A 202 -8.36 8.80 10.01
C GLY A 202 -9.83 8.42 9.87
N TYR A 203 -10.38 7.59 10.77
CA TYR A 203 -11.80 7.23 10.74
C TYR A 203 -12.73 8.43 10.97
N ASP A 204 -12.37 9.34 11.89
CA ASP A 204 -13.16 10.55 12.13
C ASP A 204 -13.13 11.47 10.91
N LEU A 205 -11.94 11.65 10.31
CA LEU A 205 -11.81 12.45 9.11
C LEU A 205 -12.58 11.84 7.94
N TRP A 206 -12.52 10.53 7.76
CA TRP A 206 -13.23 9.82 6.70
C TRP A 206 -14.75 9.92 6.89
N SER A 207 -15.23 9.72 8.12
CA SER A 207 -16.63 9.88 8.48
C SER A 207 -17.15 11.29 8.16
N LYS A 208 -16.38 12.34 8.51
CA LYS A 208 -16.68 13.74 8.16
C LYS A 208 -16.66 13.98 6.65
N ALA A 209 -15.64 13.49 5.96
CA ALA A 209 -15.48 13.66 4.52
C ALA A 209 -16.64 13.03 3.74
N LEU A 210 -17.11 11.85 4.17
CA LEU A 210 -18.23 11.17 3.53
C LEU A 210 -19.52 11.98 3.51
N VAL A 211 -19.75 12.86 4.48
CA VAL A 211 -20.97 13.68 4.55
C VAL A 211 -20.77 15.11 4.03
N SER A 212 -19.57 15.44 3.56
CA SER A 212 -19.23 16.70 2.90
C SER A 212 -19.84 16.81 1.51
N ASP A 213 -20.01 18.02 1.02
CA ASP A 213 -20.33 18.30 -0.39
C ASP A 213 -19.07 18.38 -1.27
N ASP A 214 -17.89 18.51 -0.67
CA ASP A 214 -16.57 18.52 -1.33
C ASP A 214 -15.90 17.16 -1.15
N ILE A 215 -16.37 16.18 -1.92
CA ILE A 215 -15.88 14.80 -1.95
C ILE A 215 -15.63 14.39 -3.40
N ASP A 216 -14.46 13.80 -3.65
CA ASP A 216 -14.12 13.23 -4.95
C ASP A 216 -14.73 11.82 -5.09
N PRO A 217 -15.64 11.56 -6.04
CA PRO A 217 -16.27 10.25 -6.19
C PRO A 217 -15.27 9.13 -6.49
N PHE A 218 -14.26 9.41 -7.32
CA PHE A 218 -13.21 8.44 -7.65
C PHE A 218 -12.40 8.08 -6.40
N GLY A 219 -11.85 9.08 -5.73
CA GLY A 219 -11.02 8.85 -4.56
C GLY A 219 -11.80 8.26 -3.39
N ALA A 220 -13.09 8.57 -3.23
CA ALA A 220 -13.95 7.92 -2.23
C ALA A 220 -14.13 6.43 -2.52
N ALA A 221 -14.41 6.06 -3.77
CA ALA A 221 -14.51 4.66 -4.19
C ALA A 221 -13.16 3.93 -4.01
N TYR A 222 -12.06 4.54 -4.47
CA TYR A 222 -10.72 3.96 -4.41
C TYR A 222 -10.25 3.76 -2.96
N THR A 223 -10.45 4.78 -2.11
CA THR A 223 -10.17 4.71 -0.65
C THR A 223 -10.97 3.59 0.02
N ALA A 224 -12.26 3.45 -0.30
CA ALA A 224 -13.09 2.40 0.28
C ALA A 224 -12.61 1.01 -0.11
N LYS A 225 -12.25 0.80 -1.39
CA LYS A 225 -11.75 -0.49 -1.89
C LYS A 225 -10.37 -0.84 -1.34
N GLU A 226 -9.44 0.11 -1.29
CA GLU A 226 -8.11 -0.15 -0.73
C GLU A 226 -8.19 -0.54 0.74
N PHE A 227 -8.95 0.20 1.56
CA PHE A 227 -9.00 -0.13 2.98
C PHE A 227 -9.86 -1.35 3.31
N GLU A 228 -10.83 -1.71 2.46
CA GLU A 228 -11.51 -3.00 2.54
C GLU A 228 -10.53 -4.16 2.30
N GLU A 229 -9.76 -4.11 1.21
CA GLU A 229 -8.72 -5.09 0.88
C GLU A 229 -7.69 -5.20 2.01
N ALA A 230 -7.20 -4.05 2.50
CA ALA A 230 -6.24 -3.98 3.59
C ALA A 230 -6.75 -4.66 4.87
N ARG A 231 -7.95 -4.29 5.35
CA ARG A 231 -8.47 -4.84 6.62
C ARG A 231 -8.84 -6.31 6.53
N LYS A 232 -9.29 -6.77 5.36
CA LYS A 232 -9.62 -8.18 5.14
C LYS A 232 -8.41 -9.11 5.30
N ALA A 233 -7.20 -8.60 5.07
CA ALA A 233 -5.97 -9.36 5.25
C ALA A 233 -5.61 -9.61 6.73
N ILE A 234 -6.12 -8.82 7.68
CA ILE A 234 -5.68 -8.87 9.08
C ILE A 234 -6.11 -10.17 9.80
N PRO A 235 -7.39 -10.59 9.80
CA PRO A 235 -7.78 -11.78 10.56
C PRO A 235 -7.07 -13.08 10.12
N PRO A 236 -6.92 -13.37 8.81
CA PRO A 236 -6.14 -14.52 8.36
C PRO A 236 -4.68 -14.44 8.80
N TYR A 237 -4.05 -13.26 8.72
CA TYR A 237 -2.69 -13.06 9.19
C TYR A 237 -2.52 -13.41 10.66
N LEU A 238 -3.36 -12.84 11.52
CA LEU A 238 -3.37 -13.12 12.96
C LEU A 238 -3.54 -14.61 13.24
N GLY A 239 -4.38 -15.30 12.45
CA GLY A 239 -4.54 -16.76 12.51
C GLY A 239 -3.27 -17.54 12.15
N LYS A 240 -2.46 -17.06 11.19
CA LYS A 240 -1.18 -17.67 10.79
C LYS A 240 -0.08 -17.50 11.85
N ILE A 241 -0.07 -16.38 12.57
CA ILE A 241 1.03 -16.04 13.48
C ILE A 241 0.77 -16.33 14.96
N LYS A 242 -0.47 -16.65 15.35
CA LYS A 242 -0.84 -16.92 16.76
C LYS A 242 0.04 -18.01 17.40
N ASP A 243 0.48 -18.99 16.61
CA ASP A 243 1.28 -20.12 17.09
C ASP A 243 2.68 -19.67 17.54
N PHE A 244 3.13 -18.49 17.13
CA PHE A 244 4.37 -17.86 17.63
C PHE A 244 4.22 -17.22 19.01
N PHE A 245 3.00 -17.21 19.56
CA PHE A 245 2.64 -16.57 20.83
C PHE A 245 1.72 -17.51 21.67
N PRO A 246 2.23 -18.69 22.08
CA PRO A 246 1.41 -19.73 22.72
C PRO A 246 0.73 -19.28 24.03
N ASP A 247 1.29 -18.28 24.71
CA ASP A 247 0.76 -17.75 25.97
C ASP A 247 -0.23 -16.59 25.77
N THR A 248 -0.60 -16.26 24.53
CA THR A 248 -1.56 -15.18 24.22
C THR A 248 -2.78 -15.71 23.47
N SER A 249 -3.97 -15.36 23.95
CA SER A 249 -5.22 -15.56 23.23
C SER A 249 -5.36 -14.51 22.13
N PHE A 250 -5.50 -14.95 20.88
CA PHE A 250 -5.71 -14.11 19.71
C PHE A 250 -7.18 -13.91 19.37
N GLU A 251 -8.07 -14.68 19.99
CA GLU A 251 -9.50 -14.75 19.67
C GLU A 251 -10.16 -13.37 19.72
N GLU A 252 -9.93 -12.60 20.79
CA GLU A 252 -10.49 -11.24 20.92
C GLU A 252 -9.92 -10.27 19.87
N ILE A 253 -8.61 -10.36 19.59
CA ILE A 253 -7.94 -9.49 18.60
C ILE A 253 -8.49 -9.77 17.20
N ILE A 254 -8.63 -11.06 16.85
CA ILE A 254 -9.18 -11.53 15.59
C ILE A 254 -10.64 -11.11 15.46
N GLU A 255 -11.45 -11.24 16.52
CA GLU A 255 -12.86 -10.81 16.51
C GLU A 255 -12.98 -9.32 16.20
N HIS A 256 -12.17 -8.49 16.87
CA HIS A 256 -12.16 -7.05 16.62
C HIS A 256 -11.78 -6.70 15.18
N TYR A 257 -10.70 -7.25 14.64
CA TYR A 257 -10.33 -6.97 13.24
C TYR A 257 -11.28 -7.60 12.22
N THR A 258 -11.97 -8.70 12.56
CA THR A 258 -13.05 -9.24 11.73
C THR A 258 -14.23 -8.26 11.66
N LYS A 259 -14.58 -7.61 12.78
CA LYS A 259 -15.58 -6.54 12.79
C LYS A 259 -15.14 -5.34 11.98
N VAL A 260 -13.87 -4.90 12.07
CA VAL A 260 -13.33 -3.81 11.23
C VAL A 260 -13.47 -4.15 9.74
N ALA A 261 -13.00 -5.34 9.33
CA ALA A 261 -13.08 -5.80 7.95
C ALA A 261 -14.53 -5.84 7.44
N SER A 262 -15.47 -6.33 8.27
CA SER A 262 -16.90 -6.34 7.95
C SER A 262 -17.48 -4.92 7.76
N CYS A 263 -17.12 -3.98 8.63
CA CYS A 263 -17.55 -2.59 8.50
C CYS A 263 -17.01 -1.95 7.20
N LEU A 264 -15.73 -2.13 6.88
CA LEU A 264 -15.15 -1.58 5.64
C LEU A 264 -15.68 -2.27 4.38
N ALA A 265 -16.03 -3.56 4.45
CA ALA A 265 -16.74 -4.25 3.37
C ALA A 265 -18.10 -3.61 3.07
N GLN A 266 -18.84 -3.19 4.10
CA GLN A 266 -20.11 -2.48 3.91
C GLN A 266 -19.90 -1.10 3.26
N VAL A 267 -18.87 -0.37 3.68
CA VAL A 267 -18.51 0.92 3.07
C VAL A 267 -18.13 0.73 1.60
N ALA A 268 -17.21 -0.18 1.30
CA ALA A 268 -16.74 -0.46 -0.06
C ALA A 268 -17.83 -0.99 -0.99
N LYS A 269 -18.81 -1.73 -0.48
CA LYS A 269 -19.95 -2.22 -1.27
C LYS A 269 -20.87 -1.09 -1.73
N ALA A 270 -20.90 0.03 -1.01
CA ALA A 270 -21.75 1.17 -1.37
C ALA A 270 -21.19 2.00 -2.53
N PHE A 271 -19.91 1.85 -2.86
CA PHE A 271 -19.27 2.53 -3.98
C PHE A 271 -19.07 1.57 -5.16
N PRO A 272 -19.40 1.99 -6.40
CA PRO A 272 -19.06 1.23 -7.61
C PRO A 272 -17.54 1.15 -7.80
N SER A 273 -17.09 0.41 -8.82
CA SER A 273 -15.67 0.35 -9.19
C SER A 273 -15.12 1.77 -9.44
N PRO A 274 -13.95 2.13 -8.89
CA PRO A 274 -13.29 3.40 -9.19
C PRO A 274 -13.07 3.66 -10.69
N PHE A 275 -12.93 2.61 -11.49
CA PHE A 275 -12.65 2.74 -12.93
C PHE A 275 -13.92 2.86 -13.80
N ASP A 276 -15.11 2.68 -13.21
CA ASP A 276 -16.39 2.69 -13.94
C ASP A 276 -17.15 4.02 -13.74
N ASN A 277 -16.42 5.14 -13.70
CA ASN A 277 -16.95 6.50 -13.47
C ASN A 277 -17.89 6.57 -12.23
N PRO A 278 -17.34 6.44 -11.02
CA PRO A 278 -18.14 6.21 -9.83
C PRO A 278 -19.05 7.39 -9.49
N GLU A 279 -20.33 7.11 -9.24
CA GLU A 279 -21.26 8.07 -8.64
C GLU A 279 -21.25 7.94 -7.11
N LEU A 280 -21.47 9.07 -6.43
CA LEU A 280 -21.59 9.09 -4.98
C LEU A 280 -22.94 8.50 -4.54
N PRO A 281 -22.97 7.71 -3.45
CA PRO A 281 -24.21 7.36 -2.79
C PRO A 281 -24.98 8.61 -2.34
N LYS A 282 -26.31 8.50 -2.27
CA LYS A 282 -27.18 9.54 -1.69
C LYS A 282 -26.68 9.94 -0.30
N LEU A 283 -26.82 11.22 0.05
CA LEU A 283 -26.34 11.75 1.35
C LEU A 283 -26.87 10.96 2.56
N SER A 284 -28.12 10.48 2.53
CA SER A 284 -28.67 9.64 3.59
C SER A 284 -27.88 8.34 3.78
N LYS A 285 -27.48 7.69 2.67
CA LYS A 285 -26.62 6.51 2.71
C LYS A 285 -25.21 6.87 3.19
N ARG A 286 -24.64 8.00 2.74
CA ARG A 286 -23.32 8.44 3.20
C ARG A 286 -23.28 8.69 4.71
N LYS A 287 -24.35 9.24 5.30
CA LYS A 287 -24.49 9.39 6.76
C LYS A 287 -24.52 8.05 7.51
N GLU A 288 -25.18 7.05 6.95
CA GLU A 288 -25.18 5.68 7.49
C GLU A 288 -23.76 5.08 7.46
N LEU A 289 -23.07 5.18 6.33
CA LEU A 289 -21.69 4.71 6.16
C LEU A 289 -20.71 5.42 7.11
N ALA A 290 -20.91 6.72 7.33
CA ALA A 290 -20.14 7.50 8.29
C ALA A 290 -20.28 6.95 9.72
N GLY A 291 -21.44 6.43 10.11
CA GLY A 291 -21.65 5.72 11.38
C GLY A 291 -20.92 4.37 11.42
N ILE A 292 -20.96 3.61 10.32
CA ILE A 292 -20.24 2.32 10.19
C ILE A 292 -18.73 2.50 10.33
N LEU A 293 -18.16 3.60 9.82
CA LEU A 293 -16.74 3.93 10.00
C LEU A 293 -16.39 4.16 11.48
N LEU A 294 -17.28 4.77 12.26
CA LEU A 294 -17.05 4.98 13.69
C LEU A 294 -17.16 3.67 14.48
N GLU A 295 -18.02 2.74 14.06
CA GLU A 295 -18.00 1.37 14.61
C GLU A 295 -16.67 0.66 14.31
N ALA A 296 -16.16 0.79 13.08
CA ALA A 296 -14.86 0.25 12.70
C ALA A 296 -13.73 0.83 13.56
N LYS A 297 -13.75 2.14 13.81
CA LYS A 297 -12.79 2.81 14.70
C LYS A 297 -12.76 2.20 16.09
N ILE A 298 -13.94 2.02 16.71
CA ILE A 298 -14.05 1.45 18.07
C ILE A 298 -13.50 0.01 18.11
N ALA A 299 -13.80 -0.78 17.07
CA ALA A 299 -13.26 -2.14 16.96
C ALA A 299 -11.73 -2.13 16.75
N GLU A 300 -11.22 -1.28 15.86
CA GLU A 300 -9.78 -1.17 15.59
C GLU A 300 -9.02 -0.70 16.84
N GLU A 301 -9.56 0.24 17.61
CA GLU A 301 -8.96 0.68 18.87
C GLU A 301 -8.78 -0.48 19.87
N LYS A 302 -9.78 -1.36 19.98
CA LYS A 302 -9.68 -2.55 20.84
C LYS A 302 -8.68 -3.56 20.30
N GLY A 303 -8.67 -3.80 18.98
CA GLY A 303 -7.68 -4.65 18.32
C GLY A 303 -6.25 -4.15 18.56
N LEU A 304 -6.01 -2.85 18.39
CA LEU A 304 -4.72 -2.20 18.64
C LEU A 304 -4.28 -2.33 20.10
N LYS A 305 -5.18 -2.21 21.07
CA LYS A 305 -4.87 -2.46 22.49
C LYS A 305 -4.42 -3.90 22.73
N GLY A 306 -5.00 -4.86 22.03
CA GLY A 306 -4.53 -6.25 22.04
C GLY A 306 -3.11 -6.39 21.49
N LEU A 307 -2.85 -5.83 20.32
CA LEU A 307 -1.52 -5.84 19.70
C LEU A 307 -0.46 -5.11 20.56
N GLN A 308 -0.84 -4.02 21.23
CA GLN A 308 0.07 -3.27 22.09
C GLN A 308 0.58 -4.10 23.27
N LYS A 309 -0.24 -4.99 23.83
CA LYS A 309 0.18 -5.90 24.90
C LYS A 309 1.26 -6.86 24.42
N LEU A 310 1.14 -7.37 23.18
CA LEU A 310 2.10 -8.28 22.56
C LEU A 310 3.47 -7.62 22.29
N VAL A 311 3.47 -6.34 21.92
CA VAL A 311 4.71 -5.60 21.65
C VAL A 311 5.42 -5.19 22.94
N SER A 312 4.68 -5.09 24.05
CA SER A 312 5.21 -4.65 25.35
C SER A 312 5.65 -5.80 26.26
N SER A 313 5.44 -7.05 25.86
CA SER A 313 5.79 -8.28 26.59
C SER A 313 7.12 -8.86 26.16
#